data_AF-A0A1Y4NXI6-F1
#
_entry.id   AF-A0A1Y4NXI6-F1
#
_cell.length_a   1.000
_cell.length_b   1.000
_cell.length_c   1.000
_cell.angle_alpha   90.00
_cell.angle_beta   90.00
_cell.angle_gamma   90.00
#
_symmetry.space_group_name_H-M   'P 1'
#
loop_
_entity.id
_entity.type
_entity.pdbx_description
1 polymer ?
#
loop_
_entity_poly.entity_id
_entity_poly.type
_entity_poly.pdbx_seq_one_letter_code
_entity_poly.pdbx_strand_id
1 'polypeptide(L)'
;MKRDGTPGKAPERKTAGKREKEKQVMELMIRLYCRKNHGERRKKELYSLGSAEVPGHGQTGDELCSECRALRDYAMLRIEKCPFMETKTFCSNCRVHCYRAEMREKIREVMRFSGPRMIFYHPVMAVRHVVSSIREKKRMEREERQ
;
A
#
# COMPACT_ATOMS: atom_id res chain seq x y z
N MET A 1 -10.80 25.87 -25.42
CA MET A 1 -9.57 25.34 -24.78
C MET A 1 -9.16 26.26 -23.63
N LYS A 2 -9.69 26.07 -22.41
CA LYS A 2 -9.16 26.70 -21.20
C LYS A 2 -8.48 25.60 -20.40
N ARG A 3 -7.15 25.69 -20.30
CA ARG A 3 -6.35 24.86 -19.40
C ARG A 3 -6.42 25.52 -18.03
N ASP A 4 -7.42 25.17 -17.24
CA ASP A 4 -7.51 25.59 -15.83
C ASP A 4 -6.51 24.77 -15.00
N GLY A 5 -5.24 25.14 -15.13
CA GLY A 5 -4.14 24.64 -14.32
C GLY A 5 -3.83 25.62 -13.20
N THR A 6 -4.79 25.88 -12.31
CA THR A 6 -4.48 26.61 -11.07
C THR A 6 -3.56 25.76 -10.20
N PRO A 7 -2.35 26.26 -9.84
CA PRO A 7 -1.46 25.52 -8.98
C PRO A 7 -2.12 25.36 -7.59
N GLY A 8 -2.50 24.13 -7.23
CA GLY A 8 -3.06 23.81 -5.90
C GLY A 8 -2.18 24.36 -4.77
N LYS A 9 -2.81 24.75 -3.66
CA LYS A 9 -2.15 25.40 -2.51
C LYS A 9 -0.97 24.56 -1.99
N ALA A 10 0.10 25.20 -1.49
CA ALA A 10 1.30 24.52 -0.98
C ALA A 10 1.06 23.32 -0.02
N PRO A 11 0.10 23.36 0.95
CA PRO A 11 -0.26 22.18 1.75
C PRO A 11 -0.87 21.06 0.89
N GLU A 12 -1.75 21.39 -0.04
CA GLU A 12 -2.42 20.43 -0.95
C GLU A 12 -1.42 19.69 -1.85
N ARG A 13 -0.40 20.39 -2.36
CA ARG A 13 0.71 19.79 -3.13
C ARG A 13 1.55 18.82 -2.29
N LYS A 14 1.85 19.16 -1.03
CA LYS A 14 2.59 18.28 -0.10
C LYS A 14 1.81 17.01 0.21
N THR A 15 0.50 17.14 0.39
CA THR A 15 -0.42 16.04 0.66
C THR A 15 -0.55 15.12 -0.54
N ALA A 16 -0.72 15.67 -1.74
CA ALA A 16 -0.73 14.90 -2.99
C ALA A 16 0.58 14.12 -3.20
N GLY A 17 1.73 14.76 -2.98
CA GLY A 17 3.03 14.07 -3.08
C GLY A 17 3.22 12.95 -2.04
N LYS A 18 2.64 13.09 -0.85
CA LYS A 18 2.65 12.03 0.17
C LYS A 18 1.72 10.88 -0.19
N ARG A 19 0.52 11.16 -0.74
CA ARG A 19 -0.39 10.12 -1.25
C ARG A 19 0.29 9.24 -2.27
N GLU A 20 0.97 9.87 -3.23
CA GLU A 20 1.63 9.14 -4.31
C GLU A 20 2.75 8.23 -3.78
N LYS A 21 3.56 8.70 -2.82
CA LYS A 21 4.58 7.86 -2.18
C LYS A 21 3.99 6.67 -1.43
N GLU A 22 2.91 6.88 -0.67
CA GLU A 22 2.22 5.80 0.03
C GLU A 22 1.66 4.76 -0.95
N LYS A 23 1.10 5.21 -2.07
CA LYS A 23 0.62 4.32 -3.15
C LYS A 23 1.77 3.50 -3.72
N GLN A 24 2.88 4.12 -4.10
CA GLN A 24 4.03 3.42 -4.68
C GLN A 24 4.59 2.35 -3.74
N VAL A 25 4.75 2.69 -2.44
CA VAL A 25 5.19 1.72 -1.42
C VAL A 25 4.19 0.57 -1.31
N MET A 26 2.90 0.87 -1.22
CA MET A 26 1.85 -0.15 -1.13
C MET A 26 1.87 -1.09 -2.34
N GLU A 27 2.03 -0.54 -3.53
CA GLU A 27 2.10 -1.31 -4.77
C GLU A 27 3.29 -2.27 -4.77
N LEU A 28 4.47 -1.76 -4.42
CA LEU A 28 5.69 -2.56 -4.37
C LEU A 28 5.57 -3.70 -3.36
N MET A 29 4.98 -3.43 -2.18
CA MET A 29 4.74 -4.45 -1.17
C MET A 29 3.81 -5.57 -1.66
N ILE A 30 2.72 -5.21 -2.35
CA ILE A 30 1.76 -6.17 -2.89
C ILE A 30 2.38 -6.98 -4.03
N ARG A 31 3.17 -6.35 -4.91
CA ARG A 31 3.93 -7.04 -5.96
C ARG A 31 4.88 -8.09 -5.40
N LEU A 32 5.67 -7.70 -4.39
CA LEU A 32 6.62 -8.61 -3.76
C LEU A 32 5.91 -9.83 -3.14
N TYR A 33 4.80 -9.60 -2.44
CA TYR A 33 3.97 -10.67 -1.87
C TYR A 33 3.42 -11.59 -2.95
N CYS A 34 2.78 -11.02 -3.98
CA CYS A 34 2.18 -11.78 -5.07
C CYS A 34 3.21 -12.67 -5.78
N ARG A 35 4.41 -12.14 -6.07
CA ARG A 35 5.46 -12.88 -6.79
C ARG A 35 5.96 -14.09 -6.01
N LYS A 36 6.03 -13.98 -4.67
CA LYS A 36 6.61 -15.02 -3.81
C LYS A 36 5.57 -16.02 -3.30
N ASN A 37 4.37 -15.56 -2.96
CA ASN A 37 3.34 -16.43 -2.39
C ASN A 37 2.41 -17.02 -3.46
N HIS A 38 2.21 -16.33 -4.59
CA HIS A 38 1.23 -16.73 -5.61
C HIS A 38 1.86 -17.06 -6.97
N GLY A 39 3.16 -17.40 -7.00
CA GLY A 39 3.91 -17.67 -8.24
C GLY A 39 3.30 -18.75 -9.14
N GLU A 40 2.78 -19.85 -8.56
CA GLU A 40 2.11 -20.91 -9.32
C GLU A 40 0.68 -20.53 -9.72
N ARG A 41 -0.07 -19.85 -8.84
CA ARG A 41 -1.43 -19.36 -9.13
C ARG A 41 -1.42 -18.35 -10.30
N ARG A 42 -0.40 -17.49 -10.37
CA ARG A 42 -0.17 -16.56 -11.48
C ARG A 42 0.07 -17.30 -12.81
N LYS A 43 0.87 -18.37 -12.81
CA LYS A 43 1.08 -19.21 -14.02
C LYS A 43 -0.18 -19.97 -14.42
N LYS A 44 -0.96 -20.44 -13.44
CA LYS A 44 -2.22 -21.17 -13.68
C LYS A 44 -3.31 -20.26 -14.26
N GLU A 45 -3.50 -19.05 -13.73
CA GLU A 45 -4.42 -18.04 -14.33
C GLU A 45 -4.05 -17.74 -15.79
N LEU A 46 -2.76 -17.58 -16.10
CA LEU A 46 -2.27 -17.34 -17.47
C LEU A 46 -2.58 -18.48 -18.45
N TYR A 47 -2.51 -19.73 -18.00
CA TYR A 47 -2.77 -20.91 -18.83
C TYR A 47 -4.27 -21.28 -18.91
N SER A 48 -5.06 -20.97 -17.87
CA SER A 48 -6.44 -21.49 -17.73
C SER A 48 -7.49 -20.68 -18.47
N LEU A 49 -7.27 -19.39 -18.75
CA LEU A 49 -8.25 -18.50 -19.39
C LEU A 49 -7.86 -18.07 -20.82
N GLY A 50 -6.68 -18.47 -21.31
CA GLY A 50 -6.11 -17.90 -22.52
C GLY A 50 -5.68 -16.44 -22.30
N SER A 51 -4.50 -16.08 -22.79
CA SER A 51 -3.86 -14.78 -22.49
C SER A 51 -4.64 -13.52 -22.94
N ALA A 52 -5.72 -13.68 -23.70
CA ALA A 52 -6.48 -12.60 -24.31
C ALA A 52 -7.68 -12.11 -23.47
N GLU A 53 -8.26 -12.95 -22.60
CA GLU A 53 -9.52 -12.63 -21.90
C GLU A 53 -9.31 -12.12 -20.46
N VAL A 54 -8.11 -12.30 -19.89
CA VAL A 54 -7.81 -11.87 -18.52
C VAL A 54 -7.81 -10.34 -18.46
N PRO A 55 -8.79 -9.68 -17.80
CA PRO A 55 -8.90 -8.24 -17.79
C PRO A 55 -7.68 -7.62 -17.07
N GLY A 56 -6.79 -7.08 -17.88
CA GLY A 56 -5.57 -6.39 -17.50
C GLY A 56 -4.35 -7.30 -17.28
N HIS A 57 -4.21 -8.39 -18.03
CA HIS A 57 -2.89 -8.95 -18.32
C HIS A 57 -2.24 -8.12 -19.46
N GLY A 58 -1.53 -7.04 -19.12
CA GLY A 58 -0.75 -6.23 -20.06
C GLY A 58 0.74 -6.64 -20.03
N GLN A 59 1.30 -6.88 -21.22
CA GLN A 59 2.60 -7.51 -21.57
C GLN A 59 3.88 -6.84 -21.03
N THR A 60 3.89 -6.35 -19.79
CA THR A 60 5.06 -5.75 -19.13
C THR A 60 5.24 -6.40 -17.77
N GLY A 61 6.03 -7.49 -17.69
CA GLY A 61 6.87 -7.96 -16.56
C GLY A 61 6.42 -7.96 -15.08
N ASP A 62 5.27 -7.38 -14.71
CA ASP A 62 4.96 -6.85 -13.37
C ASP A 62 3.48 -7.04 -12.98
N GLU A 63 2.90 -8.17 -13.36
CA GLU A 63 1.47 -8.40 -13.19
C GLU A 63 1.13 -9.17 -11.92
N LEU A 64 0.22 -8.57 -11.14
CA LEU A 64 -0.43 -9.18 -9.99
C LEU A 64 -1.50 -10.18 -10.45
N CYS A 65 -1.67 -11.27 -9.69
CA CYS A 65 -2.86 -12.12 -9.83
C CYS A 65 -4.14 -11.34 -9.52
N SER A 66 -5.29 -11.90 -9.92
CA SER A 66 -6.62 -11.29 -9.74
C SER A 66 -6.85 -10.78 -8.30
N GLU A 67 -6.52 -11.60 -7.31
CA GLU A 67 -6.66 -11.28 -5.88
C GLU A 67 -5.76 -10.11 -5.45
N CYS A 68 -4.47 -10.17 -5.78
CA CYS A 68 -3.53 -9.12 -5.38
C CYS A 68 -3.83 -7.80 -6.09
N ARG A 69 -4.36 -7.84 -7.31
CA ARG A 69 -4.86 -6.65 -8.03
C ARG A 69 -6.04 -6.02 -7.31
N ALA A 70 -7.04 -6.82 -6.92
CA ALA A 70 -8.19 -6.32 -6.18
C ALA A 70 -7.76 -5.68 -4.84
N LEU A 71 -6.78 -6.29 -4.14
CA LEU A 71 -6.21 -5.72 -2.91
C LEU A 71 -5.48 -4.40 -3.19
N ARG A 72 -4.69 -4.32 -4.27
CA ARG A 72 -3.99 -3.10 -4.68
C ARG A 72 -4.99 -1.98 -4.94
N ASP A 73 -5.95 -2.20 -5.83
CA ASP A 73 -6.89 -1.16 -6.26
C ASP A 73 -7.72 -0.65 -5.07
N TYR A 74 -8.13 -1.56 -4.19
CA TYR A 74 -8.76 -1.20 -2.94
C TYR A 74 -7.86 -0.33 -2.07
N ALA A 75 -6.60 -0.72 -1.86
CA ALA A 75 -5.65 0.05 -1.06
C ALA A 75 -5.38 1.44 -1.64
N MET A 76 -5.23 1.56 -2.97
CA MET A 76 -5.05 2.85 -3.66
C MET A 76 -6.23 3.78 -3.42
N LEU A 77 -7.46 3.25 -3.55
CA LEU A 77 -8.68 4.00 -3.27
C LEU A 77 -8.74 4.50 -1.81
N ARG A 78 -8.29 3.68 -0.85
CA ARG A 78 -8.25 4.09 0.57
C ARG A 78 -7.19 5.16 0.84
N ILE A 79 -6.03 5.08 0.21
CA ILE A 79 -4.97 6.09 0.33
C ILE A 79 -5.43 7.41 -0.27
N GLU A 80 -6.08 7.36 -1.44
CA GLU A 80 -6.62 8.54 -2.11
C GLU A 80 -7.69 9.23 -1.28
N LYS A 81 -8.62 8.48 -0.68
CA LYS A 81 -9.71 9.06 0.11
C LYS A 81 -9.37 9.27 1.58
N CYS A 82 -8.09 9.17 1.98
CA CYS A 82 -7.68 9.28 3.38
C CYS A 82 -7.81 10.74 3.88
N PRO A 83 -8.66 11.02 4.89
CA PRO A 83 -8.79 12.36 5.46
C PRO A 83 -7.59 12.75 6.34
N PHE A 84 -6.84 11.76 6.84
CA PHE A 84 -5.72 11.97 7.77
C PHE A 84 -4.36 11.97 7.09
N MET A 85 -4.30 12.11 5.76
CA MET A 85 -3.05 11.90 5.01
C MET A 85 -1.91 12.81 5.47
N GLU A 86 -2.20 14.05 5.84
CA GLU A 86 -1.19 15.02 6.28
C GLU A 86 -0.52 14.60 7.58
N THR A 87 -1.32 14.27 8.58
CA THR A 87 -0.88 14.05 9.96
C THR A 87 -0.47 12.61 10.26
N LYS A 88 -0.98 11.65 9.48
CA LYS A 88 -0.74 10.22 9.67
C LYS A 88 0.68 9.80 9.28
N THR A 89 1.31 8.95 10.08
CA THR A 89 2.58 8.28 9.75
C THR A 89 2.36 6.93 9.07
N PHE A 90 1.46 6.08 9.61
CA PHE A 90 1.18 4.74 9.08
C PHE A 90 -0.29 4.34 9.16
N CYS A 91 -0.73 3.43 8.27
CA CYS A 91 -2.09 2.86 8.28
C CYS A 91 -2.43 2.11 9.56
N SER A 92 -1.44 1.48 10.20
CA SER A 92 -1.62 0.75 11.47
C SER A 92 -2.03 1.66 12.63
N ASN A 93 -1.61 2.93 12.61
CA ASN A 93 -1.80 3.87 13.71
C ASN A 93 -2.99 4.81 13.44
N CYS A 94 -3.82 4.47 12.45
CA CYS A 94 -4.97 5.28 12.09
C CYS A 94 -6.05 5.15 13.17
N ARG A 95 -6.59 6.28 13.63
CA ARG A 95 -7.67 6.34 14.64
C ARG A 95 -9.00 5.75 14.15
N VAL A 96 -9.11 5.44 12.87
CA VAL A 96 -10.34 4.92 12.24
C VAL A 96 -10.11 3.57 11.57
N HIS A 97 -11.15 2.74 11.64
CA HIS A 97 -11.21 1.46 10.97
C HIS A 97 -11.61 1.63 9.51
N CYS A 98 -10.63 2.01 8.68
CA CYS A 98 -10.87 2.23 7.26
C CYS A 98 -11.05 0.91 6.50
N TYR A 99 -10.17 -0.09 6.66
CA TYR A 99 -10.29 -1.35 5.92
C TYR A 99 -11.44 -2.22 6.45
N ARG A 100 -12.22 -2.81 5.52
CA ARG A 100 -13.13 -3.94 5.79
C ARG A 100 -12.33 -5.10 6.38
N ALA A 101 -12.95 -5.91 7.24
CA ALA A 101 -12.26 -6.96 8.00
C ALA A 101 -11.43 -7.90 7.11
N GLU A 102 -12.05 -8.46 6.07
CA GLU A 102 -11.39 -9.38 5.12
C GLU A 102 -10.17 -8.75 4.41
N MET A 103 -10.35 -7.55 3.84
CA MET A 103 -9.25 -6.83 3.17
C MET A 103 -8.15 -6.40 4.15
N ARG A 104 -8.51 -6.18 5.42
CA ARG A 104 -7.55 -5.82 6.48
C ARG A 104 -6.63 -6.99 6.81
N GLU A 105 -7.15 -8.21 6.80
CA GLU A 105 -6.34 -9.41 7.01
C GLU A 105 -5.36 -9.60 5.86
N LYS A 106 -5.86 -9.54 4.62
CA LYS A 106 -5.02 -9.61 3.41
C LYS A 106 -3.89 -8.59 3.41
N ILE A 107 -4.18 -7.32 3.73
CA ILE A 107 -3.12 -6.30 3.77
C ILE A 107 -2.15 -6.50 4.94
N ARG A 108 -2.60 -7.02 6.09
CA ARG A 108 -1.69 -7.35 7.20
C ARG A 108 -0.72 -8.47 6.83
N GLU A 109 -1.17 -9.46 6.05
CA GLU A 109 -0.27 -10.50 5.54
C GLU A 109 0.79 -9.92 4.61
N VAL A 110 0.38 -9.06 3.67
CA VAL A 110 1.30 -8.34 2.79
C VAL A 110 2.28 -7.51 3.61
N MET A 111 1.82 -6.78 4.63
CA MET A 111 2.68 -5.96 5.49
C MET A 111 3.66 -6.82 6.30
N ARG A 112 3.22 -7.96 6.84
CA ARG A 112 4.05 -8.88 7.62
C ARG A 112 5.12 -9.54 6.75
N PHE A 113 4.77 -9.89 5.51
CA PHE A 113 5.69 -10.51 4.57
C PHE A 113 6.63 -9.49 3.94
N SER A 114 6.08 -8.46 3.30
CA SER A 114 6.85 -7.49 2.51
C SER A 114 7.51 -6.43 3.39
N GLY A 115 6.98 -6.10 4.57
CA GLY A 115 7.49 -5.04 5.45
C GLY A 115 8.97 -5.18 5.80
N PRO A 116 9.41 -6.32 6.37
CA PRO A 116 10.84 -6.56 6.63
C PRO A 116 11.70 -6.59 5.34
N ARG A 117 11.11 -7.00 4.22
CA ARG A 117 11.81 -7.14 2.93
C ARG A 117 11.94 -5.82 2.17
N MET A 118 11.13 -4.81 2.51
CA MET A 118 11.23 -3.44 1.99
C MET A 118 12.45 -2.67 2.50
N ILE A 119 13.10 -3.14 3.57
CA ILE A 119 14.34 -2.56 4.12
C ILE A 119 15.44 -2.47 3.05
N PHE A 120 15.51 -3.44 2.15
CA PHE A 120 16.52 -3.48 1.07
C PHE A 120 16.21 -2.56 -0.11
N TYR A 121 15.00 -2.00 -0.21
CA TYR A 121 14.58 -1.14 -1.33
C TYR A 121 14.49 0.33 -0.93
N HIS A 122 14.04 0.62 0.30
CA HIS A 122 14.02 1.98 0.84
C HIS A 122 14.60 1.99 2.27
N PRO A 123 15.93 1.96 2.44
CA PRO A 123 16.57 1.84 3.75
C PRO A 123 16.17 2.97 4.71
N VAL A 124 16.04 4.20 4.21
CA VAL A 124 15.65 5.37 5.02
C VAL A 124 14.17 5.31 5.48
N MET A 125 13.25 4.84 4.64
CA MET A 125 11.83 4.75 5.02
C MET A 125 11.57 3.58 5.99
N ALA A 126 12.29 2.47 5.82
CA ALA A 126 12.14 1.32 6.70
C ALA A 126 12.72 1.59 8.10
N VAL A 127 13.87 2.27 8.20
CA VAL A 127 14.40 2.74 9.49
C VAL A 127 13.44 3.74 10.16
N ARG A 128 12.90 4.71 9.40
CA ARG A 128 11.85 5.61 9.92
C ARG A 128 10.61 4.87 10.40
N HIS A 129 10.18 3.84 9.68
CA HIS A 129 9.02 3.02 10.04
C HIS A 129 9.22 2.27 11.36
N VAL A 130 10.36 1.58 11.50
CA VAL A 130 10.67 0.84 12.73
C VAL A 130 10.82 1.80 13.92
N VAL A 131 11.57 2.89 13.77
CA VAL A 131 11.77 3.87 14.85
C VAL A 131 10.45 4.54 15.24
N SER A 132 9.64 4.96 14.27
CA SER A 132 8.33 5.58 14.54
C SER A 132 7.35 4.59 15.18
N SER A 133 7.31 3.34 14.70
CA SER A 133 6.40 2.32 15.24
C SER A 133 6.77 1.93 16.68
N ILE A 134 8.06 1.82 16.99
CA ILE A 134 8.55 1.56 18.35
C ILE A 134 8.28 2.77 19.26
N ARG A 135 8.52 3.99 18.78
CA ARG A 135 8.32 5.22 19.56
C ARG A 135 6.84 5.46 19.88
N GLU A 136 5.95 5.13 18.95
CA GLU A 136 4.50 5.23 19.13
C GLU A 136 3.95 4.11 20.03
N LYS A 137 4.45 2.88 19.89
CA LYS A 137 4.14 1.79 20.83
C LYS A 137 4.55 2.15 22.27
N LYS A 138 5.76 2.71 22.46
CA LYS A 138 6.23 3.20 23.76
C LYS A 138 5.43 4.39 24.31
N ARG A 139 4.81 5.21 23.45
CA ARG A 139 3.92 6.30 23.88
C ARG A 139 2.62 5.72 24.44
N MET A 140 2.00 4.80 23.69
CA MET A 140 0.77 4.12 24.12
C MET A 140 0.98 3.36 25.44
N GLU A 141 2.09 2.63 25.58
CA GLU A 141 2.46 1.92 26.83
C GLU A 141 2.71 2.83 28.04
N ARG A 142 2.98 4.13 27.84
CA ARG A 142 3.12 5.12 28.91
C ARG A 142 1.77 5.75 29.28
N GLU A 143 0.92 5.96 28.29
CA GLU A 143 -0.46 6.45 28.47
C GLU A 143 -1.34 5.39 29.18
N GLU A 144 -1.10 4.09 28.97
CA GLU A 144 -1.81 2.99 29.67
C GLU A 144 -1.34 2.75 31.11
N ARG A 145 -0.20 3.33 31.53
CA ARG A 145 0.36 3.18 32.89
C ARG A 145 0.06 4.36 33.82
N GLN A 146 -0.69 5.35 33.34
CA GLN A 146 -1.17 6.50 34.11
C GLN A 146 -2.67 6.35 34.35
#